data_AF-A0A958FRW4-F1
#
_entry.id   AF-A0A958FRW4-F1
#
_cell.length_a   1.000
_cell.length_b   1.000
_cell.length_c   1.000
_cell.angle_alpha   90.00
_cell.angle_beta   90.00
_cell.angle_gamma   90.00
#
_symmetry.space_group_name_H-M   'P 1'
#
loop_
_entity.id
_entity.type
_entity.pdbx_description
1 polymer ?
#
loop_
_entity_poly.entity_id
_entity_poly.type
_entity_poly.pdbx_seq_one_letter_code
_entity_poly.pdbx_strand_id
1 'polypeptide(L)'
;NDIQARVFEILCQKNFRALRNFKERDNEYRFMSYLSVICHNATAHYMKKYLKHLADVETDDLRQLSTEMADDTRGQLFEYVVHQLRSTKKKLPKNFERDLNLYLLYVWGDFSKEMIVEMPAFRGQITPKMVDLAVYRLRGLLRELESE
;
A
#
# COMPACT_ATOMS: atom_id res chain seq x y z
N ASN A 1 -0.66 2.65 -16.27
CA ASN A 1 0.75 2.30 -16.51
C ASN A 1 1.05 0.97 -15.87
N ASP A 2 1.18 -0.05 -16.71
CA ASP A 2 1.34 -1.46 -16.34
C ASP A 2 2.69 -1.73 -15.67
N ILE A 3 2.67 -2.47 -14.55
CA ILE A 3 3.87 -2.90 -13.82
C ILE A 3 4.78 -3.71 -14.75
N GLN A 4 4.22 -4.50 -15.68
CA GLN A 4 4.99 -5.25 -16.67
C GLN A 4 5.84 -4.32 -17.55
N ALA A 5 5.23 -3.26 -18.09
CA ALA A 5 5.95 -2.30 -18.93
C ALA A 5 7.11 -1.63 -18.16
N ARG A 6 6.93 -1.36 -16.85
CA ARG A 6 7.99 -0.80 -16.01
C ARG A 6 9.11 -1.79 -15.70
N VAL A 7 8.78 -3.06 -15.49
CA VAL A 7 9.76 -4.15 -15.34
C VAL A 7 10.60 -4.28 -16.60
N PHE A 8 9.97 -4.30 -17.78
CA PHE A 8 10.67 -4.32 -19.07
C PHE A 8 11.55 -3.08 -19.28
N GLU A 9 11.08 -1.90 -18.88
CA GLU A 9 11.86 -0.67 -18.98
C GLU A 9 13.13 -0.73 -18.12
N ILE A 10 13.04 -1.22 -16.87
CA ILE A 10 14.19 -1.36 -15.97
C ILE A 10 15.17 -2.43 -16.48
N LEU A 11 14.66 -3.55 -17.00
CA LEU A 11 15.46 -4.59 -17.64
C LEU A 11 16.20 -4.03 -18.86
N CYS A 12 15.49 -3.38 -19.77
CA CYS A 12 16.05 -3.01 -21.07
C CYS A 12 16.87 -1.71 -21.05
N GLN A 13 16.44 -0.64 -20.38
CA GLN A 13 17.15 0.65 -20.44
C GLN A 13 18.45 0.67 -19.63
N LYS A 14 18.49 0.01 -18.47
CA LYS A 14 19.65 0.09 -17.56
C LYS A 14 20.59 -1.11 -17.64
N ASN A 15 20.15 -2.22 -18.24
CA ASN A 15 20.85 -3.50 -18.11
C ASN A 15 21.06 -4.24 -19.43
N PHE A 16 20.85 -3.59 -20.59
CA PHE A 16 21.00 -4.22 -21.91
C PHE A 16 22.37 -4.90 -22.10
N ARG A 17 23.45 -4.32 -21.56
CA ARG A 17 24.80 -4.93 -21.56
C ARG A 17 24.89 -6.17 -20.67
N ALA A 18 24.28 -6.14 -19.47
CA ALA A 18 24.28 -7.28 -18.55
C ALA A 18 23.40 -8.43 -19.09
N LEU A 19 22.26 -8.11 -19.69
CA LEU A 19 21.38 -9.06 -20.36
C LEU A 19 22.03 -9.69 -21.59
N ARG A 20 22.78 -8.91 -22.38
CA ARG A 20 23.55 -9.42 -23.53
C ARG A 20 24.69 -10.37 -23.14
N ASN A 21 25.21 -10.22 -21.92
CA ASN A 21 26.32 -11.05 -21.41
C ASN A 21 25.83 -12.31 -20.67
N PHE A 22 24.53 -12.46 -20.44
CA PHE A 22 23.94 -13.68 -19.90
C PHE A 22 24.04 -14.79 -20.95
N LYS A 23 25.03 -15.69 -20.83
CA LYS A 23 25.14 -16.86 -21.72
C LYS A 23 24.20 -17.95 -21.21
N GLU A 24 23.61 -18.73 -22.13
CA GLU A 24 22.72 -19.89 -21.87
C GLU A 24 23.23 -20.94 -20.86
N ARG A 25 24.51 -20.89 -20.45
CA ARG A 25 25.11 -21.79 -19.44
C ARG A 25 25.14 -21.21 -18.02
N ASP A 26 24.79 -19.94 -17.85
CA ASP A 26 24.79 -19.28 -16.55
C ASP A 26 23.46 -19.55 -15.84
N ASN A 27 23.52 -20.54 -14.94
CA ASN A 27 22.58 -20.84 -13.86
C ASN A 27 21.28 -20.00 -13.89
N GLU A 28 20.24 -20.56 -14.52
CA GLU A 28 18.90 -19.99 -14.64
C GLU A 28 18.36 -19.41 -13.32
N TYR A 29 18.72 -20.02 -12.17
CA TYR A 29 18.36 -19.49 -10.86
C TYR A 29 18.93 -18.09 -10.59
N ARG A 30 20.13 -17.77 -11.06
CA ARG A 30 20.72 -16.43 -10.92
C ARG A 30 19.98 -15.40 -11.76
N PHE A 31 19.54 -15.79 -12.96
CA PHE A 31 18.71 -14.92 -13.80
C PHE A 31 17.35 -14.66 -13.14
N MET A 32 16.69 -15.72 -12.66
CA MET A 32 15.42 -15.62 -11.96
C MET A 32 15.54 -14.81 -10.67
N SER A 33 16.65 -14.94 -9.93
CA SER A 33 16.92 -14.12 -8.74
C SER A 33 17.09 -12.64 -9.11
N TYR A 34 17.84 -12.36 -10.17
CA TYR A 34 18.02 -11.00 -10.68
C TYR A 34 16.71 -10.37 -11.16
N LEU A 35 15.91 -11.13 -11.92
CA LEU A 35 14.60 -10.72 -12.38
C LEU A 35 13.65 -10.47 -11.20
N SER A 36 13.67 -11.33 -10.18
CA SER A 36 12.90 -11.17 -8.95
C SER A 36 13.24 -9.85 -8.25
N VAL A 37 14.52 -9.47 -8.15
CA VAL A 37 14.93 -8.17 -7.59
C VAL A 37 14.40 -7.00 -8.42
N ILE A 38 14.41 -7.10 -9.75
CA ILE A 38 13.85 -6.04 -10.61
C ILE A 38 12.34 -5.93 -10.45
N CYS A 39 11.62 -7.06 -10.48
CA CYS A 39 10.19 -7.12 -10.26
C CYS A 39 9.84 -6.54 -8.88
N HIS A 40 10.58 -6.92 -7.84
CA HIS A 40 10.40 -6.39 -6.50
C HIS A 40 10.57 -4.86 -6.46
N ASN A 41 11.62 -4.33 -7.08
CA ASN A 41 11.87 -2.89 -7.13
C ASN A 41 10.79 -2.14 -7.94
N ALA A 42 10.34 -2.72 -9.05
CA ALA A 42 9.27 -2.14 -9.87
C ALA A 42 7.93 -2.11 -9.12
N THR A 43 7.59 -3.21 -8.45
CA THR A 43 6.41 -3.31 -7.61
C THR A 43 6.50 -2.34 -6.43
N ALA A 44 7.63 -2.28 -5.72
CA ALA A 44 7.82 -1.33 -4.62
C ALA A 44 7.64 0.13 -5.08
N HIS A 45 8.15 0.48 -6.26
CA HIS A 45 7.94 1.82 -6.83
C HIS A 45 6.47 2.09 -7.20
N TYR A 46 5.79 1.10 -7.80
CA TYR A 46 4.36 1.19 -8.08
C TYR A 46 3.55 1.35 -6.80
N MET A 47 3.85 0.56 -5.78
CA MET A 47 3.20 0.62 -4.47
C MET A 47 3.47 1.95 -3.78
N LYS A 48 4.69 2.51 -3.84
CA LYS A 48 4.98 3.88 -3.33
C LYS A 48 4.16 4.95 -4.05
N LYS A 49 4.00 4.85 -5.37
CA LYS A 49 3.14 5.76 -6.14
C LYS A 49 1.66 5.59 -5.79
N TYR A 50 1.24 4.37 -5.49
CA TYR A 50 -0.13 4.08 -5.07
C TYR A 50 -0.41 4.61 -3.65
N LEU A 51 0.53 4.45 -2.71
CA LEU A 51 0.46 5.06 -1.37
C LEU A 51 0.23 6.57 -1.44
N LYS A 52 0.89 7.24 -2.40
CA LYS A 52 0.67 8.66 -2.66
C LYS A 52 -0.77 8.98 -3.06
N HIS A 53 -1.34 8.19 -3.97
CA HIS A 53 -2.75 8.33 -4.32
C HIS A 53 -3.66 8.10 -3.10
N LEU A 54 -3.35 7.14 -2.22
CA LEU A 54 -4.14 6.92 -0.99
C LEU A 54 -4.15 8.10 -0.01
N ALA A 55 -3.09 8.91 0.00
CA ALA A 55 -2.92 10.03 0.91
C ALA A 55 -3.68 11.30 0.47
N ASP A 56 -3.85 11.47 -0.84
CA ASP A 56 -4.35 12.70 -1.46
C ASP A 56 -5.77 12.58 -2.04
N VAL A 57 -6.24 11.37 -2.31
CA VAL A 57 -7.55 11.13 -2.94
C VAL A 57 -8.68 11.19 -1.90
N GLU A 58 -9.86 11.70 -2.29
CA GLU A 58 -11.03 11.70 -1.42
C GLU A 58 -11.47 10.27 -1.08
N THR A 59 -12.14 10.08 0.07
CA THR A 59 -12.44 8.72 0.54
C THR A 59 -13.36 7.97 -0.44
N ASP A 60 -14.26 8.69 -1.10
CA ASP A 60 -15.23 8.11 -2.02
C ASP A 60 -14.57 7.60 -3.32
N ASP A 61 -13.60 8.35 -3.84
CA ASP A 61 -12.77 7.93 -4.98
C ASP A 61 -11.91 6.69 -4.64
N LEU A 62 -11.44 6.56 -3.40
CA LEU A 62 -10.70 5.38 -2.94
C LEU A 62 -11.58 4.13 -2.85
N ARG A 63 -12.85 4.28 -2.49
CA ARG A 63 -13.81 3.17 -2.49
C ARG A 63 -14.05 2.66 -3.91
N GLN A 64 -14.19 3.58 -4.86
CA GLN A 64 -14.32 3.20 -6.27
C GLN A 64 -13.07 2.45 -6.77
N LEU A 65 -11.88 2.97 -6.47
CA LEU A 65 -10.62 2.33 -6.86
C LEU A 65 -10.42 0.96 -6.20
N SER A 66 -10.81 0.81 -4.93
CA SER A 66 -10.83 -0.46 -4.19
C SER A 66 -11.75 -1.50 -4.83
N THR A 67 -12.90 -1.08 -5.34
CA THR A 67 -13.91 -1.96 -5.94
C THR A 67 -13.47 -2.49 -7.33
N GLU A 68 -12.62 -1.72 -8.03
CA GLU A 68 -12.06 -2.10 -9.33
C GLU A 68 -10.85 -3.06 -9.23
N MET A 69 -10.31 -3.27 -8.02
CA MET A 69 -9.17 -4.16 -7.78
C MET A 69 -9.61 -5.60 -7.51
N ALA A 70 -8.84 -6.56 -8.02
CA ALA A 70 -8.99 -7.96 -7.63
C ALA A 70 -8.72 -8.13 -6.13
N ASP A 71 -9.51 -8.99 -5.45
CA ASP A 71 -9.47 -9.16 -3.99
C ASP A 71 -8.07 -9.49 -3.45
N ASP A 72 -7.33 -10.38 -4.12
CA ASP A 72 -5.97 -10.74 -3.71
C ASP A 72 -5.01 -9.55 -3.77
N THR A 73 -5.17 -8.68 -4.78
CA THR A 73 -4.33 -7.49 -4.94
C THR A 73 -4.68 -6.45 -3.88
N ARG A 74 -5.96 -6.31 -3.56
CA ARG A 74 -6.45 -5.43 -2.50
C ARG A 74 -5.89 -5.85 -1.13
N GLY A 75 -5.88 -7.15 -0.84
CA GLY A 75 -5.29 -7.70 0.39
C GLY A 75 -3.80 -7.43 0.51
N GLN A 76 -3.02 -7.72 -0.53
CA GLN A 76 -1.57 -7.50 -0.55
C GLN A 76 -1.19 -6.02 -0.38
N LEU A 77 -1.93 -5.14 -1.06
CA LEU A 77 -1.74 -3.70 -0.95
C LEU A 77 -2.06 -3.20 0.46
N PHE A 78 -3.13 -3.70 1.06
CA PHE A 78 -3.47 -3.39 2.44
C PHE A 78 -2.37 -3.82 3.42
N GLU A 79 -1.86 -5.05 3.30
CA GLU A 79 -0.75 -5.54 4.13
C GLU A 79 0.49 -4.66 3.98
N TYR A 80 0.80 -4.24 2.75
CA TYR A 80 1.89 -3.32 2.48
C TYR A 80 1.69 -1.96 3.17
N VAL A 81 0.50 -1.35 3.05
CA VAL A 81 0.16 -0.07 3.70
C VAL A 81 0.33 -0.17 5.21
N VAL A 82 -0.23 -1.22 5.83
CA VAL A 82 -0.12 -1.47 7.27
C VAL A 82 1.34 -1.62 7.69
N HIS A 83 2.11 -2.40 6.93
CA HIS A 83 3.51 -2.63 7.20
C HIS A 83 4.31 -1.32 7.17
N GLN A 84 4.07 -0.47 6.17
CA GLN A 84 4.72 0.84 6.09
C GLN A 84 4.34 1.73 7.26
N LEU A 85 3.04 1.85 7.57
CA LEU A 85 2.55 2.68 8.67
C LEU A 85 3.13 2.25 10.02
N ARG A 86 3.22 0.93 10.28
CA ARG A 86 3.84 0.38 11.49
C ARG A 86 5.35 0.61 11.53
N SER A 87 6.01 0.64 10.38
CA SER A 87 7.46 0.82 10.25
C SER A 87 7.90 2.29 10.34
N THR A 88 7.00 3.24 10.08
CA THR A 88 7.31 4.68 10.02
C THR A 88 7.93 5.28 11.29
N LYS A 89 7.59 4.76 12.48
CA LYS A 89 8.05 5.36 13.76
C LYS A 89 8.60 4.32 14.72
N LYS A 90 9.78 4.63 15.29
CA LYS A 90 10.37 3.88 16.43
C LYS A 90 9.42 3.77 17.63
N LYS A 91 8.47 4.70 17.75
CA LYS A 91 7.37 4.66 18.73
C LYS A 91 6.06 5.06 18.04
N LEU A 92 5.11 4.14 18.02
CA LEU A 92 3.77 4.38 17.49
C LEU A 92 2.92 5.21 18.47
N PRO A 93 1.98 6.03 17.99
CA PRO A 93 1.03 6.75 18.84
C PRO A 93 0.22 5.80 19.75
N LYS A 94 -0.17 6.29 20.93
CA LYS A 94 -0.89 5.53 21.98
C LYS A 94 -2.18 4.82 21.49
N ASN A 95 -2.81 5.32 20.42
CA ASN A 95 -4.05 4.76 19.85
C ASN A 95 -3.88 4.30 18.40
N PHE A 96 -2.65 4.07 17.93
CA PHE A 96 -2.37 3.80 16.54
C PHE A 96 -3.15 2.59 15.99
N GLU A 97 -3.15 1.45 16.69
CA GLU A 97 -3.86 0.24 16.23
C GLU A 97 -5.37 0.45 16.15
N ARG A 98 -5.95 1.24 17.08
CA ARG A 98 -7.36 1.61 17.00
C ARG A 98 -7.61 2.49 15.78
N ASP A 99 -6.82 3.53 15.60
CA ASP A 99 -6.96 4.44 14.48
C ASP A 99 -6.78 3.67 13.13
N LEU A 100 -5.88 2.68 13.10
CA LEU A 100 -5.67 1.77 11.96
C LEU A 100 -6.89 0.91 11.66
N ASN A 101 -7.51 0.32 12.69
CA ASN A 101 -8.73 -0.47 12.53
C ASN A 101 -9.90 0.40 12.03
N LEU A 102 -10.05 1.62 12.55
CA LEU A 102 -11.09 2.54 12.09
C LEU A 102 -10.87 2.94 10.62
N TYR A 103 -9.62 3.19 10.23
CA TYR A 103 -9.27 3.47 8.85
C TYR A 103 -9.52 2.27 7.93
N LEU A 104 -9.17 1.05 8.34
CA LEU A 104 -9.49 -0.17 7.58
C LEU A 104 -11.00 -0.27 7.35
N LEU A 105 -11.81 -0.21 8.41
CA LEU A 105 -13.25 -0.39 8.28
C LEU A 105 -13.87 0.69 7.38
N TYR A 106 -13.45 1.94 7.54
CA TYR A 106 -14.04 3.06 6.82
C TYR A 106 -13.57 3.21 5.37
N VAL A 107 -12.27 3.01 5.12
CA VAL A 107 -11.65 3.26 3.81
C VAL A 107 -11.58 1.98 2.96
N TRP A 108 -11.36 0.83 3.57
CA TRP A 108 -11.16 -0.44 2.86
C TRP A 108 -12.37 -1.38 2.95
N GLY A 109 -13.05 -1.40 4.09
CA GLY A 109 -14.19 -2.27 4.36
C GLY A 109 -15.54 -1.70 3.90
N ASP A 110 -15.55 -0.49 3.34
CA ASP A 110 -16.76 0.22 2.89
C ASP A 110 -17.84 0.41 3.99
N PHE A 111 -17.46 0.36 5.26
CA PHE A 111 -18.39 0.62 6.35
C PHE A 111 -18.67 2.13 6.44
N SER A 112 -19.93 2.49 6.70
CA SER A 112 -20.27 3.86 7.09
C SER A 112 -19.79 4.15 8.52
N LYS A 113 -19.65 5.43 8.88
CA LYS A 113 -19.25 5.82 10.25
C LYS A 113 -20.25 5.31 11.28
N GLU A 114 -21.54 5.35 10.93
CA GLU A 114 -22.65 4.89 11.75
C GLU A 114 -22.55 3.38 11.95
N MET A 115 -22.27 2.61 10.89
CA MET A 115 -22.06 1.17 10.99
C MET A 115 -20.88 0.83 11.92
N ILE A 116 -19.77 1.57 11.82
CA ILE A 116 -18.59 1.38 12.67
C ILE A 116 -18.92 1.66 14.13
N VAL A 117 -19.62 2.76 14.42
CA VAL A 117 -19.98 3.15 15.80
C VAL A 117 -20.97 2.16 16.42
N GLU A 118 -21.84 1.56 15.61
CA GLU A 118 -22.79 0.54 16.08
C GLU A 118 -22.20 -0.86 16.24
N MET A 119 -20.95 -1.09 15.82
CA MET A 119 -20.31 -2.39 16.01
C MET A 119 -20.21 -2.73 17.51
N PRO A 120 -20.50 -3.97 17.92
CA PRO A 120 -20.43 -4.38 19.32
C PRO A 120 -19.09 -4.06 20.01
N ALA A 121 -17.98 -4.12 19.25
CA ALA A 121 -16.64 -3.80 19.75
C ALA A 121 -16.39 -2.30 19.98
N PHE A 122 -17.20 -1.41 19.39
CA PHE A 122 -16.98 0.05 19.39
C PHE A 122 -18.13 0.85 19.99
N ARG A 123 -19.30 0.22 20.19
CA ARG A 123 -20.51 0.86 20.72
C ARG A 123 -20.21 1.59 22.03
N GLY A 124 -20.53 2.89 22.05
CA GLY A 124 -20.33 3.77 23.20
C GLY A 124 -18.87 4.17 23.47
N GLN A 125 -17.90 3.67 22.70
CA GLN A 125 -16.47 3.99 22.86
C GLN A 125 -15.91 4.83 21.70
N ILE A 126 -16.49 4.68 20.51
CA ILE A 126 -16.09 5.39 19.30
C ILE A 126 -17.23 6.32 18.88
N THR A 127 -16.87 7.49 18.35
CA THR A 127 -17.81 8.44 17.74
C THR A 127 -17.48 8.62 16.26
N PRO A 128 -18.43 9.07 15.41
CA PRO A 128 -18.13 9.35 14.00
C PRO A 128 -16.93 10.29 13.82
N LYS A 129 -16.80 11.29 14.71
CA LYS A 129 -15.66 12.22 14.74
C LYS A 129 -14.33 11.52 15.01
N MET A 130 -14.31 10.44 15.78
CA MET A 130 -13.09 9.66 16.01
C MET A 130 -12.66 8.88 14.77
N VAL A 131 -13.61 8.44 13.94
CA VAL A 131 -13.32 7.85 12.63
C VAL A 131 -12.66 8.89 11.73
N ASP A 132 -13.21 10.10 11.65
CA ASP A 132 -12.62 11.20 10.87
C ASP A 132 -11.19 11.55 11.34
N LEU A 133 -10.99 11.64 12.65
CA LEU A 133 -9.68 11.90 13.23
C LEU A 133 -8.68 10.78 12.95
N ALA A 134 -9.11 9.52 13.00
CA ALA A 134 -8.27 8.37 12.67
C ALA A 134 -7.84 8.43 11.20
N VAL A 135 -8.78 8.69 10.28
CA VAL A 135 -8.51 8.84 8.84
C VAL A 135 -7.56 9.99 8.57
N TYR A 136 -7.81 11.16 9.15
CA TYR A 136 -6.96 12.33 9.01
C TYR A 136 -5.51 12.04 9.46
N ARG A 137 -5.33 11.42 10.64
CA ARG A 137 -4.01 11.10 11.18
C ARG A 137 -3.26 10.10 10.30
N LEU A 138 -3.93 9.04 9.86
CA LEU A 138 -3.28 8.01 9.05
C LEU A 138 -2.94 8.52 7.66
N ARG A 139 -3.79 9.35 7.05
CA ARG A 139 -3.43 10.08 5.83
C ARG A 139 -2.22 10.99 6.05
N GLY A 140 -2.15 11.69 7.18
CA GLY A 140 -0.96 12.46 7.57
C GLY A 140 0.31 11.60 7.61
N LEU A 141 0.25 10.41 8.22
CA LEU A 141 1.36 9.46 8.26
C LEU A 141 1.73 8.92 6.87
N LEU A 142 0.74 8.67 6.01
CA LEU A 142 0.99 8.28 4.61
C LEU A 142 1.72 9.37 3.83
N ARG A 143 1.41 10.65 4.07
CA ARG A 143 2.15 11.78 3.47
C ARG A 143 3.57 11.91 4.02
N GLU A 144 3.78 11.63 5.31
CA GLU A 144 5.14 11.60 5.89
C GLU A 144 6.02 10.53 5.20
N LEU A 145 5.46 9.35 4.90
CA LEU A 145 6.15 8.29 4.14
C LEU A 145 6.58 8.71 2.71
N GLU A 146 6.03 9.79 2.17
CA GLU A 146 6.45 10.34 0.87
C GLU A 146 7.72 11.19 0.96
N SER A 147 7.99 11.77 2.13
CA SER A 147 9.09 12.73 2.34
C SER A 147 10.44 12.07 2.63
N GLU A 148 10.43 10.74 2.85
CA GLU A 148 11.60 9.87 3.01
C GLU A 148 11.94 9.12 1.70
#